data_AF-A0A947QP15-F1
#
_entry.id   AF-A0A947QP15-F1
#
_cell.length_a   1.000
_cell.length_b   1.000
_cell.length_c   1.000
_cell.angle_alpha   90.00
_cell.angle_beta   90.00
_cell.angle_gamma   90.00
#
_symmetry.space_group_name_H-M   'P 1'
#
loop_
_entity.id
_entity.type
_entity.pdbx_description
1 polymer ?
#
loop_
_entity_poly.entity_id
_entity_poly.type
_entity_poly.pdbx_seq_one_letter_code
_entity_poly.pdbx_strand_id
1 'polypeptide(L)'
;MNLIYGVDSSKKLTPEVVRNAIVICFEQAHGEATKSSLGDLAKDLGEQGVEKFTKANIESIVRKAFRESGGDFELPTKESIIKAMNWLAEFSKSFRSPEIIKMHYNEVLKLVNKLK
;
A
#
# COMPACT_ATOMS: atom_id res chain seq x y z
N MET A 1 -18.25 -12.98 4.89
CA MET A 1 -17.14 -12.54 4.02
C MET A 1 -16.24 -11.63 4.83
N ASN A 2 -14.93 -11.88 4.90
CA ASN A 2 -14.01 -11.04 5.69
C ASN A 2 -13.01 -10.37 4.73
N LEU A 3 -13.40 -9.19 4.22
CA LEU A 3 -12.62 -8.41 3.27
C LEU A 3 -11.63 -7.51 4.01
N ILE A 4 -10.37 -7.57 3.62
CA ILE A 4 -9.33 -6.64 4.08
C ILE A 4 -8.71 -6.03 2.82
N TYR A 5 -8.88 -4.73 2.62
CA TYR A 5 -8.41 -4.00 1.43
C TYR A 5 -8.80 -4.69 0.10
N GLY A 6 -10.06 -5.11 -0.01
CA GLY A 6 -10.59 -5.78 -1.21
C GLY A 6 -10.22 -7.26 -1.34
N VAL A 7 -9.42 -7.82 -0.42
CA VAL A 7 -9.03 -9.23 -0.43
C VAL A 7 -9.93 -10.06 0.48
N ASP A 8 -10.55 -11.11 -0.08
CA ASP A 8 -11.30 -12.09 0.69
C ASP A 8 -10.36 -13.02 1.45
N SER A 9 -10.20 -12.74 2.74
CA SER A 9 -9.29 -13.48 3.61
C SER A 9 -9.79 -14.89 3.97
N SER A 10 -10.98 -15.31 3.53
CA SER A 10 -11.48 -16.68 3.69
C SER A 10 -10.97 -17.65 2.61
N LYS A 11 -10.39 -17.12 1.53
CA LYS A 11 -9.86 -17.91 0.40
C LYS A 11 -8.36 -18.17 0.57
N LYS A 12 -7.82 -19.09 -0.24
CA LYS A 12 -6.37 -19.29 -0.37
C LYS A 12 -5.73 -18.00 -0.91
N LEU A 13 -4.77 -17.46 -0.17
CA LEU A 13 -4.04 -16.26 -0.55
C LEU A 13 -2.72 -16.62 -1.24
N THR A 14 -2.28 -15.76 -2.15
CA THR A 14 -0.94 -15.79 -2.74
C THR A 14 -0.20 -14.50 -2.37
N PRO A 15 1.13 -14.48 -2.40
CA PRO A 15 1.90 -13.27 -2.14
C PRO A 15 1.48 -12.08 -3.03
N GLU A 16 1.13 -12.30 -4.29
CA GLU A 16 0.66 -11.26 -5.22
C GLU A 16 -0.65 -10.63 -4.76
N VAL A 17 -1.58 -11.45 -4.26
CA VAL A 17 -2.85 -10.97 -3.71
C VAL A 17 -2.62 -10.09 -2.49
N VAL A 18 -1.70 -10.47 -1.60
CA VAL A 18 -1.37 -9.68 -0.40
C VAL A 18 -0.61 -8.40 -0.77
N ARG A 19 0.30 -8.45 -1.75
CA ARG A 19 0.95 -7.26 -2.32
C ARG A 19 -0.06 -6.26 -2.89
N ASN A 20 -1.09 -6.74 -3.58
CA ASN A 20 -2.16 -5.86 -4.08
C ASN A 20 -2.97 -5.23 -2.94
N ALA A 21 -3.23 -5.99 -1.86
CA ALA A 21 -3.86 -5.44 -0.66
C ALA A 21 -3.03 -4.31 -0.03
N ILE A 22 -1.69 -4.39 -0.08
CA ILE A 22 -0.80 -3.31 0.40
C ILE A 22 -0.97 -2.04 -0.45
N VAL A 23 -1.05 -2.17 -1.78
CA VAL A 23 -1.29 -1.02 -2.67
C VAL A 23 -2.61 -0.34 -2.33
N ILE A 24 -3.69 -1.12 -2.19
CA ILE A 24 -5.02 -0.61 -1.84
C ILE A 24 -5.03 0.00 -0.43
N CYS A 25 -4.38 -0.64 0.54
CA CYS A 25 -4.22 -0.11 1.89
C CYS A 25 -3.53 1.25 1.86
N PHE A 26 -2.45 1.38 1.11
CA PHE A 26 -1.69 2.63 1.02
C PHE A 26 -2.48 3.70 0.27
N GLU A 27 -3.20 3.34 -0.80
CA GLU A 27 -4.11 4.25 -1.53
C GLU A 27 -5.20 4.80 -0.60
N GLN A 28 -5.86 3.95 0.18
CA GLN A 28 -6.91 4.38 1.12
C GLN A 28 -6.34 5.24 2.25
N ALA A 29 -5.15 4.92 2.75
CA ALA A 29 -4.53 5.64 3.85
C ALA A 29 -3.84 6.94 3.43
N HIS A 30 -3.36 7.06 2.18
CA HIS A 30 -2.51 8.17 1.73
C HIS A 30 -3.05 8.93 0.52
N GLY A 31 -3.89 8.32 -0.31
CA GLY A 31 -4.33 8.86 -1.59
C GLY A 31 -4.97 10.23 -1.49
N GLU A 32 -5.81 10.48 -0.49
CA GLU A 32 -6.44 11.80 -0.29
C GLU A 32 -5.42 12.89 0.05
N ALA A 33 -4.41 12.56 0.85
CA ALA A 33 -3.33 13.49 1.16
C ALA A 33 -2.48 13.77 -0.09
N THR A 34 -2.19 12.75 -0.89
CA THR A 34 -1.51 12.92 -2.19
C THR A 34 -2.32 13.83 -3.11
N LYS A 35 -3.62 13.60 -3.28
CA LYS A 35 -4.51 14.44 -4.09
C LYS A 35 -4.51 15.88 -3.61
N SER A 36 -4.66 16.10 -2.30
CA SER A 36 -4.67 17.42 -1.68
C SER A 36 -3.36 18.19 -1.86
N SER A 37 -2.22 17.50 -1.97
CA SER A 37 -0.90 18.12 -2.16
C SER A 37 -0.60 18.58 -3.59
N LEU A 38 -1.46 18.26 -4.58
CA LEU A 38 -1.19 18.58 -5.99
C LEU A 38 -1.35 20.08 -6.32
N GLY A 39 -2.11 20.84 -5.53
CA GLY A 39 -2.28 22.28 -5.74
C GLY A 39 -2.76 22.61 -7.16
N ASP A 40 -2.09 23.53 -7.84
CA ASP A 40 -2.45 23.95 -9.20
C ASP A 40 -2.32 22.83 -10.25
N LEU A 41 -1.43 21.85 -10.02
CA LEU A 41 -1.31 20.68 -10.90
C LEU A 41 -2.62 19.88 -10.98
N ALA A 42 -3.44 19.90 -9.92
CA ALA A 42 -4.74 19.23 -9.94
C ALA A 42 -5.70 19.84 -10.97
N LYS A 43 -5.60 21.15 -11.21
CA LYS A 43 -6.43 21.86 -12.20
C LYS A 43 -6.04 21.47 -13.62
N ASP A 44 -4.73 21.42 -13.89
CA ASP A 44 -4.18 21.06 -15.20
C ASP A 44 -4.47 19.60 -15.58
N LEU A 45 -4.42 18.70 -14.59
CA LEU A 45 -4.68 17.27 -14.78
C LEU A 45 -6.17 16.95 -14.93
N GLY A 46 -7.05 17.76 -14.33
CA GLY A 46 -8.47 17.42 -14.14
C GLY A 46 -8.67 16.19 -13.24
N GLU A 47 -9.92 15.85 -12.95
CA GLU A 47 -10.27 14.78 -12.00
C GLU A 47 -9.66 13.41 -12.40
N GLN A 48 -9.84 12.99 -13.65
CA GLN A 48 -9.29 11.73 -14.15
C GLN A 48 -7.75 11.70 -14.13
N GLY A 49 -7.11 12.83 -14.42
CA GLY A 49 -5.66 12.94 -14.39
C GLY A 49 -5.12 12.87 -12.96
N VAL A 50 -5.79 13.51 -12.00
CA VAL A 50 -5.48 13.42 -10.57
C VAL A 50 -5.57 11.98 -10.08
N GLU A 51 -6.66 11.27 -10.39
CA GLU A 51 -6.79 9.87 -10.00
C GLU A 51 -5.69 8.98 -10.56
N LYS A 52 -5.38 9.14 -11.85
CA LYS A 52 -4.32 8.37 -12.51
C LYS A 52 -2.95 8.68 -11.91
N PHE A 53 -2.67 9.96 -11.65
CA PHE A 53 -1.43 10.39 -11.01
C PHE A 53 -1.30 9.81 -9.61
N THR A 54 -2.34 9.93 -8.78
CA THR A 54 -2.34 9.40 -7.41
C THR A 54 -2.10 7.89 -7.41
N LYS A 55 -2.81 7.13 -8.24
CA LYS A 55 -2.61 5.67 -8.35
C LYS A 55 -1.18 5.31 -8.74
N ALA A 56 -0.63 5.97 -9.77
CA ALA A 56 0.74 5.74 -10.21
C ALA A 56 1.77 6.12 -9.13
N ASN A 57 1.54 7.20 -8.40
CA ASN A 57 2.40 7.64 -7.30
C ASN A 57 2.40 6.62 -6.16
N ILE A 58 1.21 6.20 -5.72
CA ILE A 58 1.03 5.18 -4.68
C ILE A 58 1.73 3.87 -5.07
N GLU A 59 1.52 3.39 -6.29
CA GLU A 59 2.17 2.17 -6.78
C GLU A 59 3.70 2.32 -6.81
N SER A 60 4.20 3.48 -7.26
CA SER A 60 5.63 3.78 -7.28
C SER A 60 6.25 3.75 -5.88
N ILE A 61 5.57 4.27 -4.86
CA ILE A 61 6.01 4.21 -3.46
C ILE A 61 6.08 2.76 -2.97
N VAL A 62 5.05 1.96 -3.26
CA VAL A 62 5.06 0.55 -2.84
C VAL A 62 6.15 -0.23 -3.57
N ARG A 63 6.34 -0.03 -4.87
CA ARG A 63 7.45 -0.62 -5.64
C ARG A 63 8.81 -0.23 -5.06
N LYS A 64 8.97 1.04 -4.69
CA LYS A 64 10.16 1.53 -3.98
C LYS A 64 10.35 0.76 -2.67
N ALA A 65 9.31 0.60 -1.85
CA ALA A 65 9.41 -0.14 -0.59
C ALA A 65 9.92 -1.58 -0.78
N PHE A 66 9.45 -2.30 -1.80
CA PHE A 66 9.97 -3.62 -2.16
C PHE A 66 11.45 -3.55 -2.53
N ARG A 67 11.84 -2.63 -3.43
CA ARG A 67 13.22 -2.47 -3.86
C ARG A 67 14.18 -2.12 -2.72
N GLU A 68 13.86 -1.12 -1.90
CA GLU A 68 14.69 -0.69 -0.77
C GLU A 68 14.77 -1.77 0.32
N SER A 69 13.83 -2.71 0.34
CA SER A 69 13.80 -3.86 1.24
C SER A 69 14.50 -5.11 0.68
N GLY A 70 15.08 -5.04 -0.53
CA GLY A 70 15.70 -6.17 -1.21
C GLY A 70 14.71 -7.20 -1.77
N GLY A 71 13.47 -6.79 -2.02
CA GLY A 71 12.40 -7.61 -2.57
C GLY A 71 12.03 -7.27 -4.01
N ASP A 72 11.27 -8.16 -4.65
CA ASP A 72 10.66 -7.96 -5.96
C ASP A 72 9.15 -7.70 -5.79
N PHE A 73 8.67 -6.62 -6.41
CA PHE A 73 7.25 -6.27 -6.39
C PHE A 73 6.42 -7.17 -7.32
N GLU A 74 6.99 -7.62 -8.45
CA GLU A 74 6.32 -8.49 -9.40
C GLU A 74 6.30 -9.94 -8.94
N LEU A 75 7.37 -10.37 -8.26
CA LEU A 75 7.51 -11.70 -7.67
C LEU A 75 7.64 -11.62 -6.13
N PRO A 76 6.59 -11.17 -5.42
CA PRO A 76 6.67 -10.98 -3.98
C PRO A 76 6.76 -12.33 -3.26
N THR A 77 7.49 -12.36 -2.16
CA THR A 77 7.52 -13.47 -1.20
C THR A 77 6.93 -12.99 0.13
N LYS A 78 6.56 -13.92 1.01
CA LYS A 78 6.10 -13.56 2.36
C LYS A 78 7.13 -12.70 3.10
N GLU A 79 8.41 -13.04 2.97
CA GLU A 79 9.51 -12.30 3.59
C GLU A 79 9.64 -10.89 2.99
N SER A 80 9.64 -10.76 1.66
CA SER A 80 9.77 -9.45 1.02
C SER A 80 8.58 -8.54 1.32
N ILE A 81 7.38 -9.11 1.44
CA ILE A 81 6.18 -8.39 1.88
C ILE A 81 6.36 -7.82 3.28
N ILE A 82 6.82 -8.61 4.24
CA ILE A 82 7.03 -8.16 5.63
C ILE A 82 8.05 -7.01 5.66
N LYS A 83 9.16 -7.15 4.92
CA LYS A 83 10.19 -6.09 4.86
C LYS A 83 9.63 -4.81 4.22
N ALA A 84 8.89 -4.93 3.11
CA ALA A 84 8.24 -3.79 2.47
C ALA A 84 7.22 -3.10 3.39
N MET A 85 6.43 -3.88 4.16
CA MET A 85 5.52 -3.33 5.17
C MET A 85 6.26 -2.55 6.26
N ASN A 86 7.41 -3.05 6.74
CA ASN A 86 8.23 -2.35 7.73
C ASN A 86 8.77 -1.03 7.15
N TRP A 87 9.25 -1.06 5.91
CA TRP A 87 9.72 0.14 5.22
C TRP A 87 8.61 1.17 5.05
N LEU A 88 7.41 0.76 4.61
CA LEU A 88 6.26 1.63 4.45
C LEU A 88 5.78 2.22 5.79
N ALA A 89 5.83 1.43 6.87
CA ALA A 89 5.51 1.90 8.21
C ALA A 89 6.48 3.00 8.67
N GLU A 90 7.79 2.82 8.42
CA GLU A 90 8.81 3.83 8.72
C GLU A 90 8.61 5.10 7.89
N PHE A 91 8.45 4.94 6.57
CA PHE A 91 8.20 6.04 5.64
C PHE A 91 6.98 6.89 6.07
N SER A 92 5.92 6.21 6.51
CA SER A 92 4.65 6.85 6.88
C SER A 92 4.73 7.69 8.17
N LYS A 93 5.72 7.46 9.04
CA LYS A 93 5.87 8.23 10.30
C LYS A 93 6.05 9.73 10.06
N SER A 94 6.53 10.12 8.87
CA SER A 94 6.72 11.52 8.51
C SER A 94 5.41 12.29 8.26
N PHE A 95 4.29 11.60 8.02
CA PHE A 95 3.01 12.24 7.67
C PHE A 95 1.75 11.53 8.24
N ARG A 96 1.91 10.52 9.10
CA ARG A 96 0.83 9.81 9.79
C ARG A 96 1.18 9.54 11.25
N SER A 97 0.15 9.46 12.10
CA SER A 97 0.35 9.12 13.51
C SER A 97 0.71 7.63 13.67
N PRO A 98 1.48 7.27 14.71
CA PRO A 98 1.87 5.88 14.99
C PRO A 98 0.67 4.93 15.11
N GLU A 99 -0.47 5.40 15.65
CA GLU A 99 -1.68 4.61 15.86
C GLU A 99 -2.30 4.18 14.53
N ILE A 100 -2.40 5.12 13.57
CA ILE A 100 -2.93 4.84 12.23
C ILE A 100 -2.02 3.88 11.48
N ILE A 101 -0.70 4.10 11.55
CA ILE A 101 0.29 3.20 10.94
C ILE A 101 0.15 1.78 11.50
N LYS A 102 0.07 1.65 12.83
CA LYS A 102 -0.07 0.35 13.51
C LYS A 102 -1.37 -0.36 13.15
N MET A 103 -2.47 0.38 13.02
CA MET A 103 -3.76 -0.17 12.61
C MET A 103 -3.66 -0.81 11.21
N HIS A 104 -3.23 -0.04 10.21
CA HIS A 104 -3.09 -0.53 8.82
C HIS A 104 -2.09 -1.68 8.71
N TYR A 105 -0.94 -1.58 9.39
CA TYR A 105 0.06 -2.64 9.43
C TYR A 105 -0.52 -3.96 9.94
N ASN A 106 -1.25 -3.91 11.06
CA ASN A 106 -1.85 -5.10 11.67
C ASN A 106 -2.95 -5.73 10.80
N GLU A 107 -3.70 -4.92 10.05
CA GLU A 107 -4.71 -5.45 9.12
C GLU A 107 -4.08 -6.22 7.97
N VAL A 108 -3.04 -5.68 7.33
CA VAL A 108 -2.30 -6.38 6.29
C VAL A 108 -1.58 -7.61 6.86
N LEU A 109 -1.05 -7.53 8.08
CA LEU A 109 -0.36 -8.65 8.73
C LEU A 109 -1.28 -9.88 8.90
N LYS A 110 -2.60 -9.68 9.11
CA LYS A 110 -3.59 -10.78 9.13
C LYS A 110 -3.62 -11.54 7.80
N LEU A 111 -3.40 -10.87 6.67
CA LEU A 111 -3.33 -11.50 5.35
C LEU A 111 -1.99 -12.23 5.17
N VAL A 112 -0.88 -11.59 5.55
CA VAL A 112 0.47 -12.17 5.47
C VAL A 112 0.58 -13.47 6.27
N ASN A 113 -0.01 -13.51 7.46
CA ASN A 113 0.01 -14.69 8.32
C ASN A 113 -0.74 -15.90 7.72
N LYS A 114 -1.58 -15.69 6.72
CA LYS A 114 -2.28 -16.75 5.98
C LYS A 114 -1.49 -17.27 4.77
N LEU A 115 -0.38 -16.63 4.40
CA LEU A 115 0.54 -17.16 3.40
C LEU A 115 1.29 -18.37 3.99
N LYS A 116 1.28 -19.47 3.25
CA LYS A 116 2.06 -20.68 3.57
C LYS A 116 3.53 -20.46 3.28
#